data_AF-A0A5C4P8T2-F1
#
_entry.id   AF-A0A5C4P8T2-F1
#
_cell.length_a   1.000
_cell.length_b   1.000
_cell.length_c   1.000
_cell.angle_alpha   90.00
_cell.angle_beta   90.00
_cell.angle_gamma   90.00
#
_symmetry.space_group_name_H-M   'P 1'
#
loop_
_entity.id
_entity.type
_entity.pdbx_description
1 polymer ?
#
loop_
_entity_poly.entity_id
_entity_poly.type
_entity_poly.pdbx_seq_one_letter_code
_entity_poly.pdbx_strand_id
1 'polypeptide(L)'
;MFDHEPSLPIAQAKVINRKLSVELYGQLMYGKMINRTVFIDGGLKSNPYFEEVLNNFDHYRSLYDLIGYELVMRDGFAYIRTSDGIDARDDLARNIQGLLLVLFRGALELGFTMDVLLKDSAGLSNIHIEEIGKAEDKVEVLIACGMKSGMLMEHIKKLETRAIAYRNGRGNLVLSESGAAFFDDLLGEGDLDV
;
A
#
# COMPACT_ATOMS: atom_id res chain seq x y z
N MET A 1 34.14 49.95 4.48
CA MET A 1 33.11 49.32 3.63
C MET A 1 33.51 47.86 3.54
N PHE A 2 33.01 47.04 4.45
CA PHE A 2 33.20 45.60 4.45
C PHE A 2 31.81 45.02 4.37
N ASP A 3 31.46 44.52 3.19
CA ASP A 3 30.20 43.84 2.95
C ASP A 3 30.22 42.53 3.74
N HIS A 4 29.40 42.46 4.79
CA HIS A 4 29.04 41.21 5.41
C HIS A 4 28.14 40.45 4.44
N GLU A 5 28.70 39.46 3.73
CA GLU A 5 27.89 38.45 3.06
C GLU A 5 26.98 37.78 4.12
N PRO A 6 25.66 37.71 3.89
CA PRO A 6 24.78 36.94 4.74
C PRO A 6 25.16 35.46 4.58
N SER A 7 25.61 34.84 5.68
CA SER A 7 25.82 33.40 5.74
C SER A 7 24.56 32.68 5.28
N LEU A 8 24.68 31.93 4.18
CA LEU A 8 23.64 31.05 3.67
C LEU A 8 23.12 30.15 4.82
N PRO A 9 21.81 29.90 4.92
CA PRO A 9 21.31 28.93 5.87
C PRO A 9 21.97 27.59 5.58
N ILE A 10 22.74 27.08 6.55
CA ILE A 10 23.22 25.70 6.51
C ILE A 10 21.96 24.84 6.44
N ALA A 11 21.69 24.25 5.27
CA ALA A 11 20.65 23.26 5.13
C ALA A 11 20.90 22.22 6.22
N GLN A 12 19.98 22.16 7.20
CA GLN A 12 20.09 21.28 8.34
C GLN A 12 20.32 19.88 7.77
N ALA A 13 21.49 19.29 8.04
CA ALA A 13 21.82 17.98 7.52
C ALA A 13 20.68 17.04 7.91
N LYS A 14 19.96 16.49 6.92
CA LYS A 14 18.86 15.57 7.14
C LYS A 14 19.46 14.35 7.86
N VAL A 15 19.20 14.25 9.17
CA VAL A 15 19.73 13.18 10.00
C VAL A 15 18.84 11.96 9.83
N ILE A 16 19.38 10.93 9.21
CA ILE A 16 18.69 9.64 9.06
C ILE A 16 18.54 8.99 10.43
N ASN A 17 17.33 8.58 10.75
CA ASN A 17 17.08 7.80 11.96
C ASN A 17 17.46 6.34 11.69
N ARG A 18 18.63 5.93 12.19
CA ARG A 18 19.17 4.58 11.98
C ARG A 18 18.21 3.46 12.39
N LYS A 19 17.44 3.64 13.48
CA LYS A 19 16.47 2.62 13.92
C LYS A 19 15.35 2.47 12.90
N LEU A 20 14.71 3.59 12.52
CA LEU A 20 13.65 3.59 11.51
C LEU A 20 14.17 3.06 10.18
N SER A 21 15.41 3.39 9.80
CA SER A 21 16.03 2.90 8.57
C SER A 21 16.14 1.37 8.51
N VAL A 22 16.50 0.70 9.61
CA VAL A 22 16.60 -0.77 9.65
C VAL A 22 15.22 -1.41 9.57
N GLU A 23 14.24 -0.86 10.30
CA GLU A 23 12.86 -1.34 10.31
C GLU A 23 12.18 -1.11 8.94
N LEU A 24 12.43 0.03 8.31
CA LEU A 24 11.97 0.36 6.96
C LEU A 24 12.54 -0.62 5.93
N TYR A 25 13.85 -0.89 5.99
CA TYR A 25 14.49 -1.87 5.11
C TYR A 25 13.77 -3.22 5.19
N GLY A 26 13.53 -3.73 6.40
CA GLY A 26 12.77 -4.96 6.58
C GLY A 26 11.39 -4.89 5.91
N GLN A 27 10.62 -3.82 6.17
CA GLN A 27 9.28 -3.67 5.62
C GLN A 27 9.25 -3.62 4.08
N LEU A 28 10.13 -2.82 3.48
CA LEU A 28 10.22 -2.67 2.03
C LEU A 28 10.72 -3.94 1.35
N MET A 29 11.68 -4.65 1.93
CA MET A 29 12.16 -5.93 1.39
C MET A 29 11.12 -7.06 1.50
N TYR A 30 10.23 -7.01 2.50
CA TYR A 30 9.02 -7.84 2.54
C TYR A 30 7.91 -7.34 1.61
N GLY A 31 8.19 -6.30 0.81
CA GLY A 31 7.31 -5.62 -0.14
C GLY A 31 6.03 -5.09 0.48
N LYS A 32 6.14 -4.53 1.70
CA LYS A 32 5.05 -3.75 2.29
C LYS A 32 5.02 -2.34 1.71
N MET A 33 3.83 -1.80 1.60
CA MET A 33 3.60 -0.38 1.34
C MET A 33 3.88 0.42 2.61
N ILE A 34 4.59 1.53 2.46
CA ILE A 34 4.85 2.49 3.53
C ILE A 34 3.85 3.64 3.34
N ASN A 35 2.66 3.49 3.91
CA ASN A 35 1.59 4.49 3.84
C ASN A 35 1.86 5.68 4.77
N ARG A 36 1.34 6.86 4.44
CA ARG A 36 1.42 8.09 5.24
C ARG A 36 0.77 7.91 6.60
N THR A 37 -0.32 7.16 6.68
CA THR A 37 -0.99 6.84 7.93
C THR A 37 -0.99 5.34 8.21
N VAL A 38 -1.12 5.01 9.50
CA VAL A 38 -1.29 3.64 9.98
C VAL A 38 -2.34 3.63 11.08
N PHE A 39 -3.20 2.62 11.07
CA PHE A 39 -4.18 2.43 12.11
C PHE A 39 -3.54 1.76 13.33
N ILE A 40 -3.32 2.52 14.40
CA ILE A 40 -2.70 2.08 15.65
C ILE A 40 -3.46 2.69 16.84
N ASP A 41 -3.65 1.89 17.89
CA ASP A 41 -4.36 2.28 19.12
C ASP A 41 -5.78 2.85 18.87
N GLY A 42 -6.51 2.29 17.90
CA GLY A 42 -7.89 2.66 17.63
C GLY A 42 -8.09 3.89 16.76
N GLY A 43 -7.05 4.41 16.10
CA GLY A 43 -7.19 5.49 15.13
C GLY A 43 -6.05 5.56 14.11
N LEU A 44 -6.29 6.32 13.04
CA LEU A 44 -5.25 6.64 12.05
C LEU A 44 -4.27 7.66 12.64
N LYS A 45 -2.98 7.32 12.59
CA LYS A 45 -1.88 8.17 13.03
C LYS A 45 -0.84 8.30 11.91
N SER A 46 -0.04 9.36 11.96
CA SER A 46 1.09 9.54 11.06
C SER A 46 2.05 8.35 11.18
N ASN A 47 2.51 7.83 10.05
CA ASN A 47 3.45 6.73 9.99
C ASN A 47 4.89 7.29 10.03
N PRO A 48 5.67 7.05 11.10
CA PRO A 48 7.04 7.55 11.20
C PRO A 48 7.96 7.01 10.10
N TYR A 49 7.66 5.83 9.53
CA TYR A 49 8.43 5.29 8.42
C TYR A 49 8.22 6.07 7.12
N PHE A 50 7.00 6.55 6.87
CA PHE A 50 6.71 7.39 5.70
C PHE A 50 7.42 8.74 5.83
N GLU A 51 7.32 9.37 7.01
CA GLU A 51 8.02 10.63 7.29
C GLU A 51 9.54 10.49 7.14
N GLU A 52 10.13 9.38 7.61
CA GLU A 52 11.57 9.10 7.46
C GLU A 52 11.97 9.03 5.98
N VAL A 53 11.21 8.29 5.15
CA VAL A 53 11.47 8.17 3.72
C VAL A 53 11.26 9.50 3.00
N LEU A 54 10.17 10.20 3.30
CA LEU A 54 9.87 11.50 2.68
C LEU A 54 10.97 12.51 2.98
N ASN A 55 11.40 12.59 4.24
CA ASN A 55 12.43 13.52 4.65
C ASN A 55 13.80 13.16 4.08
N ASN A 56 14.12 11.88 3.87
CA ASN A 56 15.44 11.41 3.43
C ASN A 56 15.40 10.71 2.05
N PHE A 57 14.46 11.09 1.18
CA PHE A 57 14.14 10.34 -0.04
C PHE A 57 15.35 10.05 -0.93
N ASP A 58 16.19 11.05 -1.20
CA ASP A 58 17.38 10.86 -2.04
C ASP A 58 18.33 9.79 -1.49
N HIS A 59 18.49 9.73 -0.16
CA HIS A 59 19.35 8.72 0.45
C HIS A 59 18.77 7.31 0.29
N TYR A 60 17.48 7.14 0.57
CA TYR A 60 16.82 5.85 0.41
C TYR A 60 16.74 5.42 -1.06
N ARG A 61 16.49 6.36 -1.97
CA ARG A 61 16.52 6.09 -3.41
C ARG A 61 17.89 5.55 -3.84
N SER A 62 18.98 6.22 -3.46
CA SER A 62 20.33 5.74 -3.75
C SER A 62 20.62 4.38 -3.09
N LEU A 63 20.17 4.16 -1.85
CA LEU A 63 20.34 2.88 -1.17
C LEU A 63 19.67 1.73 -1.93
N TYR A 64 18.40 1.89 -2.31
CA TYR A 64 17.66 0.84 -3.01
C TYR A 64 18.17 0.60 -4.43
N ASP A 65 18.55 1.67 -5.14
CA ASP A 65 19.12 1.58 -6.49
C ASP A 65 20.40 0.72 -6.49
N LEU A 66 21.27 0.92 -5.50
CA LEU A 66 22.51 0.15 -5.32
C LEU A 66 22.28 -1.35 -5.09
N ILE A 67 21.10 -1.74 -4.61
CA ILE A 67 20.75 -3.16 -4.35
C ILE A 67 19.74 -3.70 -5.38
N GLY A 68 19.57 -3.02 -6.51
CA GLY A 68 18.77 -3.47 -7.64
C GLY A 68 17.28 -3.11 -7.56
N TYR A 69 16.89 -2.16 -6.71
CA TYR A 69 15.50 -1.75 -6.55
C TYR A 69 15.29 -0.25 -6.84
N GLU A 70 14.16 0.07 -7.47
CA GLU A 70 13.64 1.43 -7.56
C GLU A 70 12.77 1.73 -6.33
N LEU A 71 13.06 2.81 -5.62
CA LEU A 71 12.16 3.35 -4.60
C LEU A 71 11.12 4.27 -5.26
N VAL A 72 9.86 3.85 -5.26
CA VAL A 72 8.74 4.61 -5.79
C VAL A 72 8.04 5.37 -4.67
N MET A 73 7.83 6.66 -4.88
CA MET A 73 7.06 7.55 -4.00
C MET A 73 5.82 8.04 -4.75
N ARG A 74 4.63 7.76 -4.22
CA ARG A 74 3.35 8.27 -4.71
C ARG A 74 2.70 9.14 -3.64
N ASP A 75 1.59 9.80 -3.98
CA ASP A 75 0.88 10.62 -3.00
C ASP A 75 0.36 9.74 -1.85
N GLY A 76 0.97 9.90 -0.67
CA GLY A 76 0.54 9.23 0.54
C GLY A 76 1.15 7.84 0.78
N PHE A 77 2.04 7.33 -0.07
CA PHE A 77 2.74 6.07 0.22
C PHE A 77 4.04 5.88 -0.59
N ALA A 78 4.90 4.97 -0.14
CA ALA A 78 6.11 4.55 -0.83
C ALA A 78 6.26 3.02 -0.85
N TYR A 79 6.95 2.49 -1.84
CA TYR A 79 7.27 1.07 -1.98
C TYR A 79 8.51 0.88 -2.86
N ILE A 80 9.03 -0.35 -2.94
CA ILE A 80 10.16 -0.67 -3.81
C ILE A 80 9.76 -1.62 -4.93
N ARG A 81 10.29 -1.35 -6.13
CA ARG A 81 10.22 -2.27 -7.27
C ARG A 81 11.57 -2.74 -7.78
N THR A 82 11.65 -3.90 -8.45
CA THR A 82 12.93 -4.35 -9.03
C THR A 82 13.21 -3.50 -10.24
N SER A 83 14.47 -3.09 -10.41
CA SER A 83 14.84 -2.12 -11.46
C SER A 83 14.79 -2.71 -12.87
N ASP A 84 14.80 -4.04 -12.98
CA ASP A 84 14.78 -4.78 -14.24
C ASP A 84 13.36 -5.13 -14.72
N GLY A 85 12.33 -4.99 -13.89
CA GLY A 85 10.92 -5.20 -14.26
C GLY A 85 10.54 -6.63 -14.65
N ILE A 86 11.39 -7.65 -14.44
CA ILE A 86 11.19 -8.99 -15.03
C ILE A 86 10.52 -9.99 -14.03
N ASP A 87 9.30 -10.40 -14.41
CA ASP A 87 8.56 -11.65 -14.19
C ASP A 87 7.98 -12.06 -12.81
N ALA A 88 8.59 -11.78 -11.65
CA ALA A 88 7.98 -12.21 -10.38
C ALA A 88 6.85 -11.28 -9.86
N ARG A 89 6.68 -10.12 -10.51
CA ARG A 89 5.83 -9.00 -10.05
C ARG A 89 4.47 -8.93 -10.72
N ASP A 90 4.36 -9.37 -11.97
CA ASP A 90 3.09 -9.44 -12.70
C ASP A 90 2.05 -10.27 -11.95
N ASP A 91 2.45 -11.40 -11.40
CA ASP A 91 1.53 -12.26 -10.65
C ASP A 91 1.09 -11.64 -9.32
N LEU A 92 1.94 -10.89 -8.64
CA LEU A 92 1.56 -10.20 -7.41
C LEU A 92 0.64 -9.01 -7.71
N ALA A 93 0.99 -8.20 -8.69
CA ALA A 93 0.17 -7.07 -9.16
C ALA A 93 -1.21 -7.57 -9.60
N ARG A 94 -1.25 -8.59 -10.47
CA ARG A 94 -2.49 -9.23 -10.93
C ARG A 94 -3.31 -9.81 -9.78
N ASN A 95 -2.66 -10.43 -8.79
CA ASN A 95 -3.35 -10.92 -7.59
C ASN A 95 -3.99 -9.77 -6.78
N ILE A 96 -3.27 -8.67 -6.59
CA ILE A 96 -3.78 -7.48 -5.88
C ILE A 96 -4.94 -6.86 -6.66
N GLN A 97 -4.80 -6.67 -7.97
CA GLN A 97 -5.88 -6.19 -8.86
C GLN A 97 -7.13 -7.07 -8.74
N GLY A 98 -6.97 -8.38 -8.84
CA GLY A 98 -8.08 -9.33 -8.71
C GLY A 98 -8.80 -9.22 -7.37
N LEU A 99 -8.04 -9.08 -6.28
CA LEU A 99 -8.62 -8.91 -4.94
C LEU A 99 -9.39 -7.59 -4.81
N LEU A 100 -8.80 -6.49 -5.27
CA LEU A 100 -9.45 -5.18 -5.23
C LEU A 100 -10.72 -5.17 -6.09
N LEU A 101 -10.69 -5.78 -7.28
CA LEU A 101 -11.83 -5.90 -8.17
C LEU A 101 -12.98 -6.71 -7.54
N VAL A 102 -12.66 -7.86 -6.93
CA VAL A 102 -13.65 -8.72 -6.26
C VAL A 102 -14.27 -8.02 -5.06
N LEU A 103 -13.46 -7.37 -4.23
CA LEU A 103 -13.95 -6.61 -3.07
C LEU A 103 -14.88 -5.47 -3.51
N PHE A 104 -14.51 -4.76 -4.56
CA PHE A 104 -15.30 -3.65 -5.07
C PHE A 104 -16.64 -4.10 -5.67
N ARG A 105 -16.61 -5.06 -6.61
CA ARG A 105 -17.85 -5.60 -7.21
C ARG A 105 -18.77 -6.18 -6.14
N GLY A 106 -18.20 -6.96 -5.23
CA GLY A 106 -18.94 -7.54 -4.11
C GLY A 106 -19.54 -6.49 -3.17
N ALA A 107 -18.82 -5.41 -2.86
CA ALA A 107 -19.35 -4.31 -2.06
C ALA A 107 -20.56 -3.63 -2.75
N LEU A 108 -20.49 -3.40 -4.06
CA LEU A 108 -21.60 -2.84 -4.83
C LEU A 108 -22.82 -3.78 -4.85
N GLU A 109 -22.61 -5.08 -5.01
CA GLU A 109 -23.67 -6.10 -5.00
C GLU A 109 -24.38 -6.20 -3.64
N LEU A 110 -23.64 -5.96 -2.55
CA LEU A 110 -24.21 -5.85 -1.20
C LEU A 110 -24.90 -4.49 -0.94
N GLY A 111 -24.93 -3.59 -1.93
CA GLY A 111 -25.59 -2.28 -1.84
C GLY A 111 -24.76 -1.18 -1.17
N PHE A 112 -23.45 -1.40 -0.99
CA PHE A 112 -22.56 -0.34 -0.49
C PHE A 112 -22.06 0.56 -1.61
N THR A 113 -21.67 1.78 -1.25
CA THR A 113 -20.87 2.65 -2.12
C THR A 113 -19.38 2.37 -1.90
N MET A 114 -18.54 2.88 -2.81
CA MET A 114 -17.07 2.74 -2.77
C MET A 114 -16.47 3.23 -1.47
N ASP A 115 -17.07 4.27 -0.88
CA ASP A 115 -16.70 4.84 0.42
C ASP A 115 -16.57 3.78 1.53
N VAL A 116 -17.27 2.65 1.43
CA VAL A 116 -17.17 1.56 2.41
C VAL A 116 -15.75 1.02 2.51
N LEU A 117 -15.01 0.99 1.41
CA LEU A 117 -13.62 0.51 1.37
C LEU A 117 -12.60 1.61 1.72
N LEU A 118 -12.99 2.89 1.62
CA LEU A 118 -12.04 4.01 1.72
C LEU A 118 -12.11 4.75 3.06
N LYS A 119 -13.25 4.70 3.76
CA LYS A 119 -13.44 5.43 5.03
C LYS A 119 -13.13 4.54 6.23
N ASP A 120 -12.24 5.01 7.10
CA ASP A 120 -11.91 4.35 8.37
C ASP A 120 -13.17 4.09 9.23
N SER A 121 -14.12 5.02 9.24
CA SER A 121 -15.39 4.88 9.96
C SER A 121 -16.37 3.88 9.32
N ALA A 122 -15.98 3.17 8.26
CA ALA A 122 -16.78 2.19 7.51
C ALA A 122 -16.10 0.81 7.51
N GLY A 123 -15.66 0.32 6.35
CA GLY A 123 -15.02 -0.97 6.15
C GLY A 123 -15.97 -2.13 5.93
N LEU A 124 -15.49 -3.18 5.26
CA LEU A 124 -16.19 -4.45 5.11
C LEU A 124 -15.94 -5.37 6.31
N SER A 125 -17.02 -5.83 6.95
CA SER A 125 -16.94 -6.83 8.01
C SER A 125 -16.51 -8.19 7.46
N ASN A 126 -16.11 -9.11 8.34
CA ASN A 126 -15.81 -10.48 7.90
C ASN A 126 -17.02 -11.18 7.28
N ILE A 127 -18.22 -10.91 7.78
CA ILE A 127 -19.47 -11.45 7.22
C ILE A 127 -19.68 -10.93 5.78
N HIS A 128 -19.43 -9.65 5.52
CA HIS A 128 -19.53 -9.11 4.16
C HIS A 128 -18.51 -9.77 3.23
N ILE A 129 -17.26 -9.92 3.68
CA ILE A 129 -16.19 -10.58 2.92
C ILE A 129 -16.55 -12.03 2.61
N GLU A 130 -17.06 -12.77 3.59
CA GLU A 130 -17.49 -14.16 3.40
C GLU A 130 -18.65 -14.25 2.40
N GLU A 131 -19.61 -13.33 2.45
CA GLU A 131 -20.72 -13.29 1.50
C GLU A 131 -20.24 -13.02 0.08
N ILE A 132 -19.35 -12.05 -0.12
CA ILE A 132 -18.74 -11.77 -1.42
C ILE A 132 -18.01 -13.02 -1.96
N GLY A 133 -17.31 -13.73 -1.08
CA GLY A 133 -16.55 -14.92 -1.45
C GLY A 133 -17.38 -16.15 -1.85
N LYS A 134 -18.71 -16.13 -1.67
CA LYS A 134 -19.60 -17.25 -2.07
C LYS A 134 -19.99 -17.22 -3.53
N ALA A 135 -19.91 -16.06 -4.18
CA ALA A 135 -20.34 -15.91 -5.57
C ALA A 135 -19.33 -16.57 -6.52
N GLU A 136 -19.79 -17.50 -7.35
CA GLU A 136 -18.94 -18.29 -8.25
C GLU A 136 -18.13 -17.41 -9.21
N ASP A 137 -18.73 -16.34 -9.73
CA ASP A 137 -18.07 -15.38 -10.62
C ASP A 137 -16.89 -14.67 -9.95
N LYS A 138 -16.96 -14.42 -8.64
CA LYS A 138 -15.85 -13.84 -7.86
C LYS A 138 -14.71 -14.83 -7.73
N VAL A 139 -15.01 -16.11 -7.47
CA VAL A 139 -13.99 -17.17 -7.41
C VAL A 139 -13.29 -17.33 -8.75
N GLU A 140 -14.04 -17.29 -9.86
CA GLU A 140 -13.47 -17.35 -11.22
C GLU A 140 -12.52 -16.19 -11.51
N VAL A 141 -12.87 -14.96 -11.13
CA VAL A 141 -11.98 -13.80 -11.25
C VAL A 141 -10.69 -14.02 -10.46
N LEU A 142 -10.77 -14.49 -9.22
CA LEU A 142 -9.57 -14.73 -8.40
C LEU A 142 -8.64 -15.76 -9.05
N ILE A 143 -9.21 -16.85 -9.59
CA ILE A 143 -8.45 -17.89 -10.29
C ILE A 143 -7.80 -17.33 -11.56
N ALA A 144 -8.53 -16.54 -12.35
CA ALA A 144 -8.00 -15.89 -13.55
C ALA A 144 -6.84 -14.93 -13.23
N CYS A 145 -6.84 -14.34 -12.03
CA CYS A 145 -5.75 -13.50 -11.53
C CYS A 145 -4.55 -14.28 -10.97
N GLY A 146 -4.56 -15.62 -11.03
CA GLY A 146 -3.45 -16.48 -10.57
C GLY A 146 -3.56 -16.90 -9.11
N MET A 147 -4.72 -16.71 -8.46
CA MET A 147 -4.95 -17.19 -7.10
C MET A 147 -5.41 -18.65 -7.10
N LYS A 148 -5.02 -19.36 -6.04
CA LYS A 148 -5.55 -20.71 -5.78
C LYS A 148 -7.01 -20.60 -5.36
N SER A 149 -7.80 -21.63 -5.67
CA SER A 149 -9.12 -21.77 -5.06
C SER A 149 -9.00 -21.80 -3.54
N GLY A 150 -9.88 -21.09 -2.85
CA GLY A 150 -9.82 -20.88 -1.42
C GLY A 150 -10.83 -19.84 -0.96
N MET A 151 -10.89 -19.60 0.35
CA MET A 151 -11.76 -18.58 0.90
C MET A 151 -11.20 -17.19 0.60
N LEU A 152 -12.05 -16.25 0.16
CA LEU A 152 -11.65 -14.85 -0.09
C LEU A 152 -10.90 -14.24 1.12
N MET A 153 -11.32 -14.59 2.34
CA MET A 153 -10.68 -14.18 3.59
C MET A 153 -9.19 -14.53 3.65
N GLU A 154 -8.79 -15.69 3.13
CA GLU A 154 -7.39 -16.13 3.13
C GLU A 154 -6.54 -15.29 2.18
N HIS A 155 -7.12 -14.86 1.06
CA HIS A 155 -6.44 -13.99 0.12
C HIS A 155 -6.36 -12.54 0.60
N ILE A 156 -7.34 -12.05 1.35
CA ILE A 156 -7.33 -10.70 1.95
C ILE A 156 -6.14 -10.50 2.90
N LYS A 157 -5.68 -11.55 3.59
CA LYS A 157 -4.46 -11.48 4.41
C LYS A 157 -3.24 -11.02 3.63
N LYS A 158 -3.21 -11.22 2.30
CA LYS A 158 -2.15 -10.66 1.44
C LYS A 158 -2.18 -9.13 1.44
N LEU A 159 -3.36 -8.51 1.30
CA LEU A 159 -3.51 -7.05 1.33
C LEU A 159 -3.07 -6.51 2.69
N GLU A 160 -3.48 -7.15 3.78
CA GLU A 160 -3.11 -6.74 5.15
C GLU A 160 -1.61 -6.88 5.41
N THR A 161 -1.03 -8.02 5.04
CA THR A 161 0.41 -8.29 5.23
C THR A 161 1.28 -7.30 4.45
N ARG A 162 0.80 -6.85 3.29
CA ARG A 162 1.46 -5.88 2.42
C ARG A 162 1.13 -4.42 2.79
N ALA A 163 0.34 -4.19 3.84
CA ALA A 163 -0.15 -2.87 4.24
C ALA A 163 -0.91 -2.13 3.13
N ILE A 164 -1.61 -2.86 2.26
CA ILE A 164 -2.52 -2.30 1.23
C ILE A 164 -3.93 -2.11 1.82
N ALA A 165 -4.25 -2.88 2.86
CA ALA A 165 -5.46 -2.74 3.64
C ALA A 165 -5.13 -2.89 5.13
N TYR A 166 -6.01 -2.40 5.99
CA TYR A 166 -5.92 -2.54 7.43
C TYR A 166 -7.31 -2.85 8.03
N ARG A 167 -7.32 -3.15 9.32
CA ARG A 167 -8.55 -3.34 10.10
C ARG A 167 -8.78 -2.12 10.98
N ASN A 168 -9.94 -1.48 10.84
CA ASN A 168 -10.32 -0.35 11.68
C ASN A 168 -10.73 -0.80 13.10
N GLY A 169 -11.18 0.14 13.92
CA GLY A 169 -11.58 -0.12 15.31
C GLY A 169 -12.75 -1.10 15.49
N ARG A 170 -13.47 -1.43 14.42
CA ARG A 170 -14.55 -2.44 14.41
C ARG A 170 -14.11 -3.79 13.85
N GLY A 171 -12.85 -3.94 13.46
CA GLY A 171 -12.35 -5.13 12.77
C GLY A 171 -12.79 -5.23 11.31
N ASN A 172 -13.28 -4.14 10.73
CA ASN A 172 -13.66 -4.11 9.32
C ASN A 172 -12.44 -3.80 8.45
N LEU A 173 -12.37 -4.43 7.28
CA LEU A 173 -11.34 -4.19 6.27
C LEU A 173 -11.55 -2.83 5.60
N VAL A 174 -10.51 -2.00 5.59
CA VAL A 174 -10.44 -0.70 4.93
C VAL A 174 -9.15 -0.65 4.11
N LEU A 175 -9.18 -0.05 2.93
CA LEU A 175 -8.00 0.18 2.10
C LEU A 175 -7.16 1.30 2.72
N SER A 176 -5.84 1.14 2.70
CA SER A 176 -4.90 2.22 3.02
C SER A 176 -4.78 3.19 1.84
N GLU A 177 -3.96 4.24 1.97
CA GLU A 177 -3.64 5.16 0.88
C GLU A 177 -3.13 4.43 -0.37
N SER A 178 -2.23 3.44 -0.21
CA SER A 178 -1.76 2.60 -1.32
C SER A 178 -2.88 1.74 -1.91
N GLY A 179 -3.77 1.20 -1.08
CA GLY A 179 -4.89 0.38 -1.55
C GLY A 179 -5.90 1.21 -2.34
N ALA A 180 -6.19 2.42 -1.89
CA ALA A 180 -7.02 3.38 -2.60
C ALA A 180 -6.39 3.78 -3.93
N ALA A 181 -5.08 4.07 -3.96
CA ALA A 181 -4.39 4.44 -5.19
C ALA A 181 -4.38 3.30 -6.22
N PHE A 182 -4.07 2.07 -5.82
CA PHE A 182 -4.15 0.91 -6.73
C PHE A 182 -5.58 0.63 -7.19
N PHE A 183 -6.54 0.93 -6.33
CA PHE A 183 -7.94 0.82 -6.70
C PHE A 183 -8.35 1.86 -7.75
N ASP A 184 -7.91 3.11 -7.60
CA ASP A 184 -8.17 4.18 -8.56
C ASP A 184 -7.49 3.88 -9.91
N ASP A 185 -6.25 3.39 -9.89
CA ASP A 185 -5.52 2.97 -11.11
C ASP A 185 -6.28 1.85 -11.85
N LEU A 186 -6.81 0.86 -11.12
CA LEU A 186 -7.60 -0.24 -11.66
C LEU A 186 -8.86 0.25 -12.39
N LEU A 187 -9.48 1.34 -11.92
CA LEU A 187 -10.68 1.92 -12.54
C LEU A 187 -10.36 2.93 -13.65
N GLY A 188 -9.15 3.47 -13.68
CA GLY A 188 -8.72 4.53 -14.60
C GLY A 188 -8.20 4.05 -15.97
N GLU A 189 -8.27 2.75 -16.30
CA GLU A 189 -7.67 2.13 -17.50
C GLU A 189 -6.12 2.21 -17.57
N GLY A 190 -5.40 2.00 -16.45
CA GLY A 190 -3.94 1.90 -16.44
C GLY A 190 -3.43 0.63 -15.76
N ASP A 191 -2.43 -0.03 -16.35
CA ASP A 191 -1.67 -1.10 -15.69
C ASP A 191 -1.14 -0.59 -14.34
N LEU A 192 -1.24 -1.42 -13.29
CA LEU A 192 -0.68 -1.03 -11.99
C LEU A 192 0.85 -1.02 -12.09
N ASP A 193 1.45 0.15 -11.89
CA ASP A 193 2.88 0.25 -11.58
C ASP A 193 3.10 -0.27 -10.14
N VAL A 194 3.44 -1.55 -9.95
CA VAL A 194 3.72 -2.17 -8.61
C VAL A 194 5.14 -2.70 -8.47
#